data_AF-A0A6A6V2R5-F1
#
_entry.id   AF-A0A6A6V2R5-F1
#
_cell.length_a   1.000
_cell.length_b   1.000
_cell.length_c   1.000
_cell.angle_alpha   90.00
_cell.angle_beta   90.00
_cell.angle_gamma   90.00
#
_symmetry.space_group_name_H-M   'P 1'
#
loop_
_entity.id
_entity.type
_entity.pdbx_description
1 polymer ?
#
loop_
_entity_poly.entity_id
_entity_poly.type
_entity_poly.pdbx_seq_one_letter_code
_entity_poly.pdbx_strand_id
1 'polypeptide(L)'
;FSTFHPFPRLPCELRLQIWEHAVEPRTIEVRYRAYKPERLLCTNPVPAIMEACREARDVGLKLYEKAFLDSIPGRPDLGERYIWLNWDFDVISIGRTRLEKFLPVKTLIQRLKLERNRNDGFWDDSADYTLGREDENPELRSFINVREIYIVMDSFDMMYGLRSTVETWPCGADNVVFIDGASGE
;
A
#
# COMPACT_ATOMS: atom_id res chain seq x y z
N PHE A 1 -5.10 21.47 23.30
CA PHE A 1 -6.26 20.77 22.71
C PHE A 1 -7.50 21.63 22.91
N SER A 2 -8.10 22.16 21.85
CA SER A 2 -9.41 22.83 21.94
C SER A 2 -10.49 21.77 21.71
N THR A 3 -11.37 21.57 22.68
CA THR A 3 -12.49 20.64 22.52
C THR A 3 -13.50 21.23 21.53
N PHE A 4 -13.82 20.52 20.46
CA PHE A 4 -14.87 20.95 19.53
C PHE A 4 -16.25 20.68 20.13
N HIS A 5 -16.68 21.59 21.01
CA HIS A 5 -17.94 21.51 21.78
C HIS A 5 -19.22 21.31 20.96
N PRO A 6 -19.32 21.70 19.67
CA PRO A 6 -20.52 21.42 18.87
C PRO A 6 -20.73 19.94 18.54
N PHE A 7 -19.67 19.16 18.32
CA PHE A 7 -19.80 17.78 17.83
C PHE A 7 -20.61 16.86 18.75
N PRO A 8 -20.37 16.84 20.08
CA PRO A 8 -21.19 16.03 21.00
C PRO A 8 -22.67 16.43 21.07
N ARG A 9 -23.05 17.61 20.54
CA ARG A 9 -24.44 18.07 20.52
C ARG A 9 -25.23 17.58 19.30
N LEU A 10 -24.55 16.98 18.33
CA LEU A 10 -25.18 16.41 17.15
C LEU A 10 -25.94 15.12 17.53
N PRO A 11 -27.09 14.84 16.88
CA PRO A 11 -27.72 13.53 16.92
C PRO A 11 -26.74 12.41 16.61
N CYS A 12 -27.00 11.22 17.16
CA CYS A 12 -26.10 10.07 17.04
C CYS A 12 -25.82 9.72 15.57
N GLU A 13 -26.86 9.75 14.74
CA GLU A 13 -26.82 9.43 13.32
C GLU A 13 -25.82 10.32 12.58
N LEU A 14 -25.84 11.63 12.85
CA LEU A 14 -24.91 12.59 12.22
C LEU A 14 -23.47 12.39 12.71
N ARG A 15 -23.27 12.06 13.99
CA ARG A 15 -21.93 11.80 14.53
C ARG A 15 -21.32 10.54 13.90
N LEU A 16 -22.12 9.49 13.73
CA LEU A 16 -21.70 8.26 13.06
C LEU A 16 -21.35 8.51 11.60
N GLN A 17 -22.18 9.24 10.85
CA GLN A 17 -21.87 9.63 9.47
C GLN A 17 -20.57 10.44 9.37
N ILE A 18 -20.36 11.39 10.28
CA ILE A 18 -19.09 12.14 10.31
C ILE A 18 -17.90 11.21 10.54
N TRP A 19 -18.00 10.24 11.46
CA TRP A 19 -16.92 9.28 11.67
C TRP A 19 -16.67 8.38 10.46
N GLU A 20 -17.73 7.91 9.78
CA GLU A 20 -17.62 7.13 8.54
C GLU A 20 -16.90 7.93 7.44
N HIS A 21 -17.18 9.23 7.34
CA HIS A 21 -16.53 10.13 6.38
C HIS A 21 -15.18 10.69 6.83
N ALA A 22 -14.81 10.52 8.10
CA ALA A 22 -13.51 10.97 8.63
C ALA A 22 -12.37 9.98 8.33
N VAL A 23 -12.67 8.86 7.65
CA VAL A 23 -11.63 7.93 7.19
C VAL A 23 -10.90 8.53 6.01
N GLU A 24 -9.60 8.76 6.21
CA GLU A 24 -8.72 9.30 5.18
C GLU A 24 -7.86 8.19 4.57
N PRO A 25 -7.65 8.19 3.25
CA PRO A 25 -6.65 7.34 2.61
C PRO A 25 -5.26 7.60 3.22
N ARG A 26 -4.54 6.53 3.51
CA ARG A 26 -3.17 6.59 4.01
C ARG A 26 -2.29 5.56 3.31
N THR A 27 -1.01 5.85 3.23
CA THR A 27 -0.04 4.89 2.68
C THR A 27 0.49 4.00 3.80
N ILE A 28 0.39 2.68 3.62
CA ILE A 28 0.94 1.65 4.50
C ILE A 28 2.26 1.15 3.92
N GLU A 29 3.34 1.40 4.64
CA GLU A 29 4.68 1.03 4.21
C GLU A 29 4.98 -0.40 4.64
N VAL A 30 4.94 -1.33 3.69
CA VAL A 30 5.28 -2.74 3.92
C VAL A 30 6.62 -3.02 3.28
N ARG A 31 7.66 -3.18 4.10
CA ARG A 31 9.03 -3.45 3.65
C ARG A 31 9.44 -4.86 3.99
N TYR A 32 10.01 -5.57 3.03
CA TYR A 32 10.60 -6.86 3.28
C TYR A 32 12.07 -6.70 3.68
N ARG A 33 12.45 -7.22 4.86
CA ARG A 33 13.86 -7.32 5.26
C ARG A 33 14.40 -8.70 4.91
N ALA A 34 15.42 -8.72 4.05
CA ALA A 34 16.11 -9.94 3.61
C ALA A 34 17.07 -10.55 4.66
N TYR A 35 17.29 -9.90 5.82
CA TYR A 35 18.10 -10.46 6.89
C TYR A 35 17.34 -11.56 7.62
N LYS A 36 17.99 -12.70 7.91
CA LYS A 36 17.36 -13.81 8.64
C LYS A 36 17.08 -13.43 10.10
N PRO A 37 15.88 -13.71 10.64
CA PRO A 37 14.70 -14.22 9.94
C PRO A 37 14.04 -13.14 9.07
N GLU A 38 13.65 -13.52 7.86
CA GLU A 38 12.91 -12.66 6.94
C GLU A 38 11.64 -12.16 7.62
N ARG A 39 11.36 -10.86 7.52
CA ARG A 39 10.17 -10.24 8.15
C ARG A 39 9.61 -9.15 7.28
N LEU A 40 8.28 -9.04 7.27
CA LEU A 40 7.59 -7.84 6.83
C LEU A 40 7.64 -6.82 7.96
N LEU A 41 8.19 -5.66 7.67
CA LEU A 41 8.12 -4.51 8.54
C LEU A 41 7.02 -3.59 8.07
N CYS A 42 6.17 -3.21 9.01
CA CYS A 42 5.27 -2.09 8.86
C CYS A 42 5.58 -1.10 9.97
N THR A 43 5.77 0.17 9.61
CA THR A 43 6.12 1.27 10.51
C THR A 43 4.92 2.20 10.78
N ASN A 44 3.73 1.80 10.35
CA ASN A 44 2.61 2.71 10.23
C ASN A 44 1.82 2.87 11.55
N PRO A 45 1.42 4.12 11.86
CA PRO A 45 0.61 4.39 13.04
C PRO A 45 -0.79 3.77 12.90
N VAL A 46 -1.42 3.55 14.04
CA VAL A 46 -2.83 3.16 14.14
C VAL A 46 -3.68 4.24 13.44
N PRO A 47 -4.75 3.89 12.69
CA PRO A 47 -5.61 4.88 12.03
C PRO A 47 -6.12 5.91 13.04
N ALA A 48 -6.17 7.19 12.69
CA ALA A 48 -6.60 8.25 13.60
C ALA A 48 -8.00 8.00 14.19
N ILE A 49 -8.92 7.46 13.38
CA ILE A 49 -10.28 7.06 13.81
C ILE A 49 -10.26 6.02 14.95
N MET A 50 -9.25 5.14 14.98
CA MET A 50 -9.09 4.11 16.00
C MET A 50 -8.50 4.66 17.31
N GLU A 51 -7.94 5.87 17.31
CA GLU A 51 -7.34 6.52 18.48
C GLU A 51 -8.16 7.68 19.04
N ALA A 52 -9.03 8.30 18.22
CA ALA A 52 -9.75 9.52 18.57
C ALA A 52 -10.64 9.40 19.82
N CYS A 53 -11.59 8.45 19.83
CA CYS A 53 -12.48 8.18 20.98
C CYS A 53 -13.14 6.79 20.85
N ARG A 54 -13.97 6.40 21.82
CA ARG A 54 -14.68 5.11 21.80
C ARG A 54 -15.64 4.99 20.60
N GLU A 55 -16.45 6.02 20.37
CA GLU A 55 -17.42 6.03 19.26
C GLU A 55 -16.74 5.96 17.90
N ALA A 56 -15.68 6.74 17.69
CA ALA A 56 -14.87 6.68 16.47
C ALA A 56 -14.27 5.28 16.28
N ARG A 57 -13.74 4.67 17.35
CA ARG A 57 -13.19 3.31 17.30
C ARG A 57 -14.24 2.27 16.93
N ASP A 58 -15.47 2.38 17.43
CA ASP A 58 -16.55 1.44 17.09
C ASP A 58 -16.94 1.52 15.61
N VAL A 59 -16.84 2.71 15.00
CA VAL A 59 -16.97 2.89 13.55
C VAL A 59 -15.74 2.33 12.83
N GLY A 60 -14.54 2.68 13.28
CA GLY A 60 -13.28 2.21 12.70
C GLY A 60 -13.14 0.69 12.67
N LEU A 61 -13.62 -0.03 13.70
CA LEU A 61 -13.62 -1.49 13.77
C LEU A 61 -14.53 -2.16 12.71
N LYS A 62 -15.45 -1.42 12.10
CA LYS A 62 -16.26 -1.90 10.96
C LYS A 62 -15.57 -1.68 9.61
N LEU A 63 -14.61 -0.76 9.57
CA LEU A 63 -13.93 -0.32 8.34
C LEU A 63 -12.53 -0.89 8.21
N TYR A 64 -11.88 -1.23 9.33
CA TYR A 64 -10.52 -1.77 9.35
C TYR A 64 -10.51 -3.20 9.87
N GLU A 65 -9.74 -4.05 9.21
CA GLU A 65 -9.46 -5.40 9.67
C GLU A 65 -8.01 -5.55 10.13
N LYS A 66 -7.73 -6.60 10.90
CA LYS A 66 -6.38 -6.94 11.31
C LYS A 66 -5.71 -7.77 10.22
N ALA A 67 -4.69 -7.22 9.57
CA ALA A 67 -3.82 -7.96 8.66
C ALA A 67 -2.55 -8.37 9.42
N PHE A 68 -2.28 -9.67 9.49
CA PHE A 68 -1.12 -10.21 10.21
C PHE A 68 0.13 -10.16 9.33
N LEU A 69 1.21 -9.57 9.86
CA LEU A 69 2.48 -9.40 9.15
C LEU A 69 3.34 -10.66 9.21
N ASP A 70 3.14 -11.51 10.22
CA ASP A 70 4.00 -12.65 10.51
C ASP A 70 3.13 -13.88 10.86
N SER A 71 2.95 -14.79 9.91
CA SER A 71 2.77 -16.22 10.22
C SER A 71 4.09 -16.93 9.93
N ILE A 72 5.17 -16.52 10.60
CA ILE A 72 6.46 -17.21 10.52
C ILE A 72 6.43 -18.40 11.49
N PRO A 73 6.54 -19.65 11.01
CA PRO A 73 6.65 -20.80 11.90
C PRO A 73 7.97 -20.73 12.70
N GLY A 74 7.89 -20.83 14.03
CA GLY A 74 9.07 -21.09 14.89
C GLY A 74 9.53 -19.97 15.83
N ARG A 75 8.85 -18.81 15.88
CA ARG A 75 9.15 -17.72 16.85
C ARG A 75 7.87 -17.19 17.53
N PRO A 76 7.29 -17.93 18.49
CA PRO A 76 6.10 -17.53 19.24
C PRO A 76 6.35 -16.38 20.24
N ASP A 77 7.60 -15.95 20.43
CA ASP A 77 8.02 -14.87 21.32
C ASP A 77 7.71 -13.46 20.78
N LEU A 78 7.45 -13.35 19.48
CA LEU A 78 7.04 -12.12 18.83
C LEU A 78 5.56 -12.23 18.53
N GLY A 79 4.73 -12.00 19.56
CA GLY A 79 3.28 -12.09 19.46
C GLY A 79 2.74 -11.48 18.16
N GLU A 80 1.70 -12.12 17.62
CA GLU A 80 1.09 -11.82 16.32
C GLU A 80 1.06 -10.32 16.02
N ARG A 81 2.04 -9.85 15.24
CA ARG A 81 2.10 -8.46 14.81
C ARG A 81 1.06 -8.29 13.72
N TYR A 82 0.02 -7.53 14.02
CA TYR A 82 -0.97 -7.13 13.05
C TYR A 82 -0.93 -5.63 12.82
N ILE A 83 -1.42 -5.24 11.66
CA ILE A 83 -1.74 -3.85 11.34
C ILE A 83 -3.23 -3.75 11.10
N TRP A 84 -3.80 -2.61 11.48
CA TRP A 84 -5.13 -2.24 11.01
C TRP A 84 -5.00 -1.86 9.55
N LEU A 85 -5.81 -2.47 8.69
CA LEU A 85 -5.78 -2.22 7.26
C LEU A 85 -7.21 -2.07 6.73
N ASN A 86 -7.37 -1.12 5.82
CA ASN A 86 -8.57 -1.01 5.00
C ASN A 86 -8.18 -1.19 3.54
N TRP A 87 -8.50 -2.34 2.94
CA TRP A 87 -8.15 -2.66 1.55
C TRP A 87 -8.81 -1.71 0.52
N ASP A 88 -9.93 -1.09 0.89
CA ASP A 88 -10.67 -0.17 0.04
C ASP A 88 -10.16 1.27 0.12
N PHE A 89 -9.28 1.64 1.05
CA PHE A 89 -8.78 3.03 1.20
C PHE A 89 -7.26 3.11 1.30
N ASP A 90 -6.63 2.20 2.02
CA ASP A 90 -5.20 2.21 2.26
C ASP A 90 -4.42 1.91 0.96
N VAL A 91 -3.34 2.66 0.74
CA VAL A 91 -2.38 2.42 -0.33
C VAL A 91 -1.26 1.54 0.20
N ILE A 92 -1.05 0.36 -0.37
CA ILE A 92 0.04 -0.53 0.04
C ILE A 92 1.32 -0.11 -0.66
N SER A 93 2.26 0.50 0.07
CA SER A 93 3.59 0.82 -0.44
C SER A 93 4.55 -0.33 -0.17
N ILE A 94 5.10 -0.90 -1.24
CA ILE A 94 6.11 -1.96 -1.16
C ILE A 94 7.54 -1.43 -1.32
N GLY A 95 7.67 -0.16 -1.72
CA GLY A 95 8.94 0.50 -1.95
C GLY A 95 9.70 -0.21 -3.07
N ARG A 96 10.99 -0.48 -2.86
CA ARG A 96 11.82 -1.28 -3.77
C ARG A 96 11.69 -2.80 -3.59
N THR A 97 10.77 -3.26 -2.73
CA THR A 97 10.52 -4.71 -2.57
C THR A 97 9.92 -5.28 -3.86
N ARG A 98 10.33 -6.49 -4.22
CA ARG A 98 9.81 -7.21 -5.40
C ARG A 98 8.36 -7.64 -5.21
N LEU A 99 7.61 -7.67 -6.30
CA LEU A 99 6.17 -8.02 -6.32
C LEU A 99 5.92 -9.47 -5.88
N GLU A 100 6.84 -10.39 -6.16
CA GLU A 100 6.79 -11.81 -5.78
C GLU A 100 6.44 -12.02 -4.29
N LYS A 101 6.89 -11.12 -3.41
CA LYS A 101 6.69 -11.21 -1.95
C LYS A 101 5.25 -10.92 -1.54
N PHE A 102 4.48 -10.29 -2.41
CA PHE A 102 3.09 -9.90 -2.18
C PHE A 102 2.09 -10.77 -2.94
N LEU A 103 2.55 -11.78 -3.70
CA LEU A 103 1.67 -12.74 -4.38
C LEU A 103 0.63 -13.41 -3.45
N PRO A 104 0.92 -13.74 -2.18
CA PRO A 104 -0.08 -14.33 -1.29
C PRO A 104 -1.28 -13.43 -0.98
N VAL A 105 -1.10 -12.10 -1.08
CA VAL A 105 -2.12 -11.09 -0.77
C VAL A 105 -2.53 -10.26 -1.99
N LYS A 106 -2.06 -10.64 -3.20
CA LYS A 106 -2.26 -9.87 -4.43
C LYS A 106 -3.72 -9.57 -4.79
N THR A 107 -4.64 -10.46 -4.40
CA THR A 107 -6.09 -10.29 -4.63
C THR A 107 -6.75 -9.39 -3.60
N LEU A 108 -6.08 -9.05 -2.51
CA LEU A 108 -6.60 -8.14 -1.50
C LEU A 108 -6.19 -6.68 -1.79
N ILE A 109 -5.05 -6.49 -2.45
CA ILE A 109 -4.50 -5.16 -2.74
C ILE A 109 -5.35 -4.48 -3.84
N GLN A 110 -5.87 -3.29 -3.52
CA GLN A 110 -6.58 -2.44 -4.49
C GLN A 110 -5.79 -1.21 -4.92
N ARG A 111 -4.90 -0.71 -4.07
CA ARG A 111 -4.02 0.43 -4.38
C ARG A 111 -2.59 0.07 -4.05
N LEU A 112 -1.71 0.18 -5.04
CA LEU A 112 -0.33 -0.27 -4.93
C LEU A 112 0.63 0.90 -5.19
N LYS A 113 1.61 1.07 -4.30
CA LYS A 113 2.70 2.03 -4.48
C LYS A 113 4.05 1.31 -4.55
N LEU A 114 4.79 1.53 -5.63
CA LEU A 114 6.11 0.96 -5.86
C LEU A 114 7.15 2.06 -6.12
N GLU A 115 8.39 1.78 -5.75
CA GLU A 115 9.56 2.61 -6.09
C GLU A 115 10.43 1.84 -7.08
N ARG A 116 10.62 2.35 -8.29
CA ARG A 116 11.40 1.68 -9.34
C ARG A 116 12.39 2.66 -9.97
N ASN A 117 13.64 2.22 -10.10
CA ASN A 117 14.69 2.93 -10.82
C ASN A 117 15.08 2.18 -12.11
N ARG A 118 15.86 2.84 -12.96
CA ARG A 118 16.33 2.30 -14.23
C ARG A 118 17.05 0.94 -14.11
N ASN A 119 17.79 0.73 -13.02
CA ASN A 119 18.61 -0.46 -12.82
C ASN A 119 17.85 -1.62 -12.17
N ASP A 120 16.55 -1.44 -11.89
CA ASP A 120 15.75 -2.50 -11.26
C ASP A 120 15.27 -3.56 -12.26
N GLY A 121 15.41 -3.32 -13.57
CA GLY A 121 14.97 -4.22 -14.65
C GLY A 121 13.46 -4.23 -14.87
N PHE A 122 12.71 -3.39 -14.16
CA PHE A 122 11.24 -3.30 -14.21
C PHE A 122 10.69 -2.71 -15.53
N TRP A 123 11.54 -1.99 -16.27
CA TRP A 123 11.17 -1.24 -17.47
C TRP A 123 11.80 -1.79 -18.75
N ASP A 124 12.71 -2.77 -18.63
CA ASP A 124 13.43 -3.29 -19.78
C ASP A 124 12.59 -4.36 -20.49
N ASP A 125 12.06 -4.02 -21.68
CA ASP A 125 11.61 -5.00 -22.67
C ASP A 125 12.78 -5.85 -23.21
N SER A 126 14.01 -5.38 -22.99
CA SER A 126 15.21 -6.04 -23.48
C SER A 126 15.62 -7.13 -22.49
N ALA A 127 15.66 -8.35 -23.00
CA ALA A 127 16.17 -9.53 -22.33
C ALA A 127 17.70 -9.46 -22.13
N ASP A 128 18.21 -8.39 -21.51
CA ASP A 128 19.61 -8.29 -21.12
C ASP A 128 19.82 -9.08 -19.83
N TYR A 129 19.96 -10.39 -20.02
CA TYR A 129 20.18 -11.41 -18.98
C TYR A 129 21.50 -11.22 -18.20
N THR A 130 22.30 -10.17 -18.47
CA THR A 130 23.63 -10.00 -17.89
C THR A 130 23.65 -9.73 -16.38
N LEU A 131 22.52 -9.29 -15.78
CA LEU A 131 22.37 -9.11 -14.33
C LEU A 131 21.44 -10.13 -13.63
N GLY A 132 20.87 -11.07 -14.37
CA GLY A 132 20.02 -12.14 -13.82
C GLY A 132 18.76 -11.67 -13.06
N ARG A 133 18.33 -10.42 -13.23
CA ARG A 133 17.07 -9.93 -12.67
C ARG A 133 15.97 -10.15 -13.70
N GLU A 134 15.06 -11.07 -13.41
CA GLU A 134 13.84 -11.26 -14.19
C GLU A 134 12.97 -9.99 -14.12
N ASP A 135 12.40 -9.61 -15.26
CA ASP A 135 11.40 -8.53 -15.34
C ASP A 135 10.16 -8.94 -14.51
N GLU A 136 9.87 -8.18 -13.47
CA GLU A 136 8.69 -8.41 -12.61
C GLU A 136 7.44 -7.64 -13.08
N ASN A 137 7.54 -6.80 -14.12
CA ASN A 137 6.41 -6.07 -14.68
C ASN A 137 5.21 -6.99 -15.03
N PRO A 138 5.42 -8.17 -15.66
CA PRO A 138 4.34 -9.09 -15.98
C PRO A 138 3.60 -9.59 -14.72
N GLU A 139 4.23 -9.58 -13.55
CA GLU A 139 3.60 -10.00 -12.29
C GLU A 139 2.45 -9.07 -11.90
N LEU A 140 2.47 -7.79 -12.29
CA LEU A 140 1.39 -6.83 -12.03
C LEU A 140 0.05 -7.32 -12.59
N ARG A 141 0.06 -8.07 -13.70
CA ARG A 141 -1.17 -8.64 -14.28
C ARG A 141 -1.88 -9.61 -13.34
N SER A 142 -1.16 -10.17 -12.37
CA SER A 142 -1.73 -11.08 -11.37
C SER A 142 -2.39 -10.35 -10.19
N PHE A 143 -2.20 -9.04 -10.05
CA PHE A 143 -2.82 -8.18 -9.04
C PHE A 143 -4.16 -7.65 -9.56
N ILE A 144 -5.06 -8.58 -9.88
CA ILE A 144 -6.30 -8.33 -10.64
C ILE A 144 -7.26 -7.30 -10.03
N ASN A 145 -7.17 -7.04 -8.72
CA ASN A 145 -8.05 -6.10 -8.01
C ASN A 145 -7.43 -4.72 -7.83
N VAL A 146 -6.19 -4.50 -8.32
CA VAL A 146 -5.52 -3.21 -8.25
C VAL A 146 -6.20 -2.25 -9.23
N ARG A 147 -6.77 -1.19 -8.67
CA ARG A 147 -7.46 -0.12 -9.39
C ARG A 147 -6.66 1.16 -9.50
N GLU A 148 -5.61 1.34 -8.69
CA GLU A 148 -4.73 2.51 -8.74
C GLU A 148 -3.29 2.08 -8.47
N ILE A 149 -2.35 2.57 -9.29
CA ILE A 149 -0.92 2.31 -9.14
C ILE A 149 -0.18 3.64 -9.02
N TYR A 150 0.69 3.72 -8.01
CA TYR A 150 1.55 4.87 -7.76
C TYR A 150 3.00 4.43 -7.94
N ILE A 151 3.73 5.09 -8.84
CA ILE A 151 5.10 4.73 -9.17
C ILE A 151 6.01 5.89 -8.85
N VAL A 152 6.85 5.69 -7.83
CA VAL A 152 7.92 6.63 -7.50
C VAL A 152 9.12 6.30 -8.38
N MET A 153 9.58 7.28 -9.13
CA MET A 153 10.69 7.17 -10.08
C MET A 153 11.83 8.11 -9.69
N ASP A 154 13.08 7.74 -9.96
CA ASP A 154 14.23 8.61 -9.75
C ASP A 154 14.52 9.56 -10.92
N SER A 155 13.96 9.30 -12.11
CA SER A 155 14.01 10.20 -13.27
C SER A 155 12.81 9.97 -14.20
N PHE A 156 12.20 11.06 -14.67
CA PHE A 156 11.14 11.02 -15.69
C PHE A 156 11.64 10.69 -17.10
N ASP A 157 12.96 10.69 -17.34
CA ASP A 157 13.54 10.19 -18.60
C ASP A 157 13.21 8.70 -18.84
N MET A 158 12.70 8.00 -17.82
CA MET A 158 12.21 6.62 -17.92
C MET A 158 10.82 6.49 -18.57
N MET A 159 10.11 7.59 -18.83
CA MET A 159 8.75 7.57 -19.42
C MET A 159 8.70 7.16 -20.90
N TYR A 160 9.83 7.13 -21.60
CA TYR A 160 9.88 6.71 -23.01
C TYR A 160 9.67 5.18 -23.11
N GLY A 161 8.54 4.75 -23.70
CA GLY A 161 8.16 3.34 -23.86
C GLY A 161 7.16 2.81 -22.83
N LEU A 162 6.87 3.60 -21.80
CA LEU A 162 6.05 3.23 -20.64
C LEU A 162 4.55 3.03 -21.00
N ARG A 163 4.09 3.67 -22.09
CA ARG A 163 2.67 3.70 -22.49
C ARG A 163 2.11 2.32 -22.84
N SER A 164 2.83 1.53 -23.63
CA SER A 164 2.40 0.17 -23.98
C SER A 164 2.39 -0.77 -22.78
N THR A 165 3.33 -0.59 -21.85
CA THR A 165 3.44 -1.41 -20.63
C THR A 165 2.29 -1.13 -19.68
N VAL A 166 2.01 0.15 -19.44
CA VAL A 166 0.94 0.63 -18.55
C VAL A 166 -0.45 0.23 -19.04
N GLU A 167 -0.68 0.19 -20.35
CA GLU A 167 -1.94 -0.30 -20.93
C GLU A 167 -2.23 -1.77 -20.57
N THR A 168 -1.21 -2.56 -20.18
CA THR A 168 -1.39 -3.96 -19.80
C THR A 168 -1.60 -4.18 -18.30
N TRP A 169 -1.55 -3.12 -17.50
CA TRP A 169 -1.72 -3.20 -16.05
C TRP A 169 -3.21 -3.30 -15.65
N PRO A 170 -3.50 -3.95 -14.51
CA PRO A 170 -4.88 -4.24 -14.10
C PRO A 170 -5.75 -2.99 -13.91
N CYS A 171 -5.15 -1.85 -13.57
CA CYS A 171 -5.85 -0.60 -13.32
C CYS A 171 -6.10 0.25 -14.59
N GLY A 172 -5.46 -0.09 -15.72
CA GLY A 172 -5.44 0.78 -16.91
C GLY A 172 -4.60 2.04 -16.73
N ALA A 173 -4.30 2.71 -17.85
CA ALA A 173 -3.34 3.83 -17.88
C ALA A 173 -3.80 5.07 -17.12
N ASP A 174 -5.10 5.35 -17.09
CA ASP A 174 -5.66 6.54 -16.46
C ASP A 174 -5.55 6.50 -14.92
N ASN A 175 -5.30 5.31 -14.35
CA ASN A 175 -5.19 5.11 -12.90
C ASN A 175 -3.74 4.87 -12.45
N VAL A 176 -2.77 5.28 -13.28
CA VAL A 176 -1.35 5.25 -12.92
C VAL A 176 -0.87 6.66 -12.63
N VAL A 177 -0.31 6.85 -11.44
CA VAL A 177 0.29 8.11 -11.01
C VAL A 177 1.81 7.94 -10.91
N PHE A 178 2.56 8.72 -11.69
CA PHE A 178 4.01 8.80 -11.57
C PHE A 178 4.37 9.91 -10.59
N ILE A 179 5.24 9.61 -9.64
CA ILE A 179 5.67 10.51 -8.57
C ILE A 179 7.18 10.68 -8.71
N ASP A 180 7.64 11.93 -8.64
CA ASP A 180 9.07 12.23 -8.58
C ASP A 180 9.66 11.76 -7.24
N GLY A 181 10.68 10.92 -7.28
CA GLY A 181 11.39 10.46 -6.09
C GLY A 181 12.21 11.56 -5.40
N ALA A 182 12.55 12.65 -6.09
CA ALA A 182 13.30 13.76 -5.53
C ALA A 182 12.42 14.80 -4.81
N SER A 183 11.25 15.12 -5.38
CA SER A 183 10.32 16.11 -4.83
C SER A 183 9.13 15.50 -4.08
N GLY A 184 8.78 14.24 -4.35
CA GLY A 184 7.61 13.56 -3.79
C GLY A 184 6.27 14.03 -4.38
N GLU A 185 6.31 14.90 -5.41
CA GLU A 185 5.17 15.41 -6.17
C GLU A 185 4.95 14.64 -7.48
#